data_AF-A0A2C9LMA0-F1
#
_entry.id   AF-A0A2C9LMA0-F1
#
_cell.length_a   1.000
_cell.length_b   1.000
_cell.length_c   1.000
_cell.angle_alpha   90.00
_cell.angle_beta   90.00
_cell.angle_gamma   90.00
#
_symmetry.space_group_name_H-M   'P 1'
#
loop_
_entity.id
_entity.type
_entity.pdbx_description
1 polymer ?
#
loop_
_entity_poly.entity_id
_entity_poly.type
_entity_poly.pdbx_seq_one_letter_code
_entity_poly.pdbx_strand_id
1 'polypeptide(L)'
;FMEQEGASDLMQMWLAVDNFQQQLTSTNGSYDAEQAQADAMVIYDKYFSLQATNPIGFDDKMRFEIEGNICREGGPLPGCFTKAKNIVLKIIDKLYFSNYLQSQIYYRYLSDLTCTVQMSEDMPSKVSHKGHKRT
;
A
#
# COMPACT_ATOMS: atom_id res chain seq x y z
N PHE A 1 -4.51 -11.45 5.88
CA PHE A 1 -5.99 -11.37 5.76
C PHE A 1 -6.39 -11.38 4.28
N MET A 2 -6.10 -10.32 3.51
CA MET A 2 -6.45 -10.25 2.07
C MET A 2 -6.01 -11.48 1.27
N GLU A 3 -4.85 -12.05 1.58
CA GLU A 3 -4.35 -13.28 0.97
C GLU A 3 -5.21 -14.52 1.25
N GLN A 4 -5.72 -14.65 2.48
CA GLN A 4 -6.63 -15.73 2.85
C GLN A 4 -7.99 -15.58 2.14
N GLU A 5 -8.39 -14.35 1.85
CA GLU A 5 -9.63 -14.01 1.14
C GLU A 5 -9.47 -14.02 -0.39
N GLY A 6 -8.30 -14.41 -0.93
CA GLY A 6 -8.04 -14.40 -2.37
C GLY A 6 -8.02 -13.00 -3.01
N ALA A 7 -7.90 -11.96 -2.20
CA ALA A 7 -8.01 -10.55 -2.60
C ALA A 7 -6.67 -9.80 -2.57
N SER A 8 -5.55 -10.51 -2.47
CA SER A 8 -4.20 -9.92 -2.43
C SER A 8 -3.93 -8.97 -3.59
N ASP A 9 -4.40 -9.31 -4.80
CA ASP A 9 -4.14 -8.52 -6.00
C ASP A 9 -4.75 -7.12 -5.93
N LEU A 10 -5.89 -6.95 -5.23
CA LEU A 10 -6.48 -5.63 -4.98
C LEU A 10 -5.55 -4.76 -4.13
N MET A 11 -5.04 -5.31 -3.02
CA MET A 11 -4.13 -4.59 -2.14
C MET A 11 -2.79 -4.28 -2.85
N GLN A 12 -2.25 -5.25 -3.58
CA GLN A 12 -1.00 -5.08 -4.33
C GLN A 12 -1.14 -4.03 -5.43
N MET A 13 -2.23 -4.03 -6.20
CA MET A 13 -2.46 -3.00 -7.20
C MET A 13 -2.54 -1.63 -6.54
N TRP A 14 -3.33 -1.51 -5.46
CA TRP A 14 -3.49 -0.23 -4.76
C TRP A 14 -2.15 0.33 -4.29
N LEU A 15 -1.29 -0.52 -3.69
CA LEU A 15 0.05 -0.16 -3.25
C LEU A 15 0.97 0.23 -4.41
N ALA A 16 0.96 -0.53 -5.51
CA ALA A 16 1.77 -0.23 -6.68
C ALA A 16 1.42 1.15 -7.27
N VAL A 17 0.13 1.44 -7.39
CA VAL A 17 -0.36 2.74 -7.86
C VAL A 17 -0.07 3.86 -6.87
N ASP A 18 -0.23 3.61 -5.57
CA ASP A 18 0.09 4.61 -4.53
C ASP A 18 1.57 4.98 -4.56
N ASN A 19 2.46 3.99 -4.63
CA ASN A 19 3.90 4.20 -4.74
C ASN A 19 4.28 4.98 -6.00
N PHE A 20 3.72 4.61 -7.16
CA PHE A 20 3.91 5.34 -8.41
C PHE A 20 3.51 6.82 -8.25
N GLN A 21 2.32 7.08 -7.69
CA GLN A 21 1.83 8.44 -7.48
C GLN A 21 2.73 9.23 -6.52
N GLN A 22 3.18 8.62 -5.42
CA GLN A 22 4.07 9.27 -4.45
C GLN A 22 5.44 9.59 -5.08
N GLN A 23 6.00 8.68 -5.87
CA GLN A 23 7.28 8.88 -6.57
C GLN A 23 7.21 10.08 -7.52
N LEU A 24 6.18 10.16 -8.36
CA LEU A 24 6.02 11.28 -9.29
C LEU A 24 5.66 12.60 -8.59
N THR A 25 4.95 12.54 -7.46
CA THR A 25 4.64 13.75 -6.69
C THR A 25 5.88 14.31 -5.99
N SER A 26 6.76 13.43 -5.50
CA SER A 26 7.98 13.81 -4.77
C SER A 26 9.02 14.52 -5.64
N THR A 27 8.95 14.37 -6.96
CA THR A 27 9.87 15.02 -7.91
C THR A 27 9.45 16.43 -8.30
N ASN A 28 8.31 16.96 -7.80
CA ASN A 28 7.81 18.31 -8.08
C ASN A 28 7.78 18.68 -9.57
N GLY A 29 7.46 17.71 -10.44
CA GLY A 29 7.39 17.91 -11.90
C GLY A 29 8.72 17.76 -12.64
N SER A 30 9.80 17.38 -11.96
CA SER A 30 11.11 17.08 -12.54
C SER A 30 11.37 15.57 -12.66
N TYR A 31 10.35 14.78 -12.99
CA TYR A 31 10.53 13.35 -13.29
C TYR A 31 10.87 13.12 -14.76
N ASP A 32 11.61 12.05 -15.02
CA ASP A 32 11.83 11.55 -16.38
C ASP A 32 10.53 10.93 -16.91
N ALA A 33 10.02 11.49 -18.01
CA ALA A 33 8.77 11.08 -18.62
C ALA A 33 8.83 9.65 -19.20
N GLU A 34 9.97 9.25 -19.77
CA GLU A 34 10.14 7.92 -20.35
C GLU A 34 10.20 6.87 -19.24
N GLN A 35 10.95 7.15 -18.16
CA GLN A 35 10.99 6.28 -17.00
C GLN A 35 9.61 6.16 -16.33
N ALA A 36 8.91 7.28 -16.16
CA ALA A 36 7.57 7.27 -15.57
C ALA A 36 6.58 6.48 -16.44
N GLN A 37 6.69 6.57 -17.77
CA GLN A 37 5.87 5.77 -18.67
C GLN A 37 6.21 4.28 -18.57
N ALA A 38 7.49 3.91 -18.50
CA ALA A 38 7.91 2.52 -18.30
C ALA A 38 7.37 1.94 -16.98
N ASP A 39 7.48 2.69 -15.88
CA ASP A 39 6.96 2.31 -14.57
C ASP A 39 5.43 2.13 -14.62
N ALA A 40 4.72 3.03 -15.29
CA ALA A 40 3.27 2.94 -15.47
C ALA A 40 2.86 1.73 -16.30
N MET A 41 3.63 1.37 -17.33
CA MET A 41 3.38 0.19 -18.16
C MET A 41 3.47 -1.11 -17.38
N VAL A 42 4.40 -1.22 -16.42
CA VAL A 42 4.48 -2.41 -15.54
C VAL A 42 3.17 -2.61 -14.74
N ILE A 43 2.59 -1.52 -14.24
CA ILE A 43 1.30 -1.57 -13.52
C ILE A 43 0.16 -1.92 -14.49
N TYR A 44 0.14 -1.29 -15.66
CA TYR A 44 -0.85 -1.55 -16.70
C TYR A 44 -0.84 -3.01 -17.14
N ASP A 45 0.33 -3.55 -17.48
CA ASP A 45 0.49 -4.92 -17.96
C ASP A 45 0.09 -5.95 -16.91
N LYS A 46 0.32 -5.66 -15.63
CA LYS A 46 -0.03 -6.61 -14.56
C LYS A 46 -1.52 -6.65 -14.27
N TYR A 47 -2.21 -5.51 -14.30
CA TYR A 47 -3.56 -5.38 -13.72
C TYR A 47 -4.68 -4.97 -14.69
N PHE A 48 -4.34 -4.31 -15.80
CA PHE A 48 -5.31 -3.65 -16.68
C PHE A 48 -5.30 -4.18 -18.12
N SER A 49 -4.14 -4.61 -18.62
CA SER A 49 -3.97 -5.15 -19.97
C SER A 49 -4.97 -6.28 -20.27
N LEU A 50 -5.32 -6.43 -21.56
CA LEU A 50 -6.09 -7.58 -22.03
C LEU A 50 -5.40 -8.92 -21.71
N GLN A 51 -4.08 -8.90 -21.55
CA GLN A 51 -3.26 -10.06 -21.19
C GLN A 51 -2.70 -9.94 -19.77
N ALA A 52 -3.42 -9.23 -18.89
CA ALA A 52 -3.00 -9.04 -17.51
C ALA A 52 -2.73 -10.36 -16.79
N THR A 53 -1.59 -10.48 -16.13
CA THR A 53 -1.24 -11.67 -15.35
C THR A 53 -2.06 -11.76 -14.07
N ASN A 54 -2.50 -10.61 -13.53
CA ASN A 54 -3.28 -10.48 -12.31
C ASN A 54 -4.45 -9.51 -12.53
N PRO A 55 -5.43 -9.85 -13.39
CA PRO A 55 -6.54 -8.97 -13.69
C PRO A 55 -7.42 -8.75 -12.45
N ILE A 56 -7.78 -7.50 -12.19
CA ILE A 56 -8.61 -7.11 -11.03
C ILE A 56 -10.06 -6.72 -11.42
N GLY A 57 -10.47 -7.04 -12.65
CA GLY A 57 -11.86 -6.96 -13.09
C GLY A 57 -12.33 -5.58 -13.60
N PHE A 58 -11.42 -4.71 -14.03
CA PHE A 58 -11.79 -3.46 -14.68
C PHE A 58 -12.29 -3.65 -16.11
N ASP A 59 -13.22 -2.79 -16.53
CA ASP A 59 -13.81 -2.82 -17.86
C ASP A 59 -12.91 -2.15 -18.92
N ASP A 60 -13.27 -2.34 -20.19
CA ASP A 60 -12.51 -1.77 -21.31
C ASP A 60 -12.47 -0.23 -21.24
N LYS A 61 -13.53 0.40 -20.73
CA LYS A 61 -13.59 1.86 -20.57
C LYS A 61 -12.50 2.36 -19.63
N MET A 62 -12.30 1.69 -18.49
CA MET A 62 -11.21 2.00 -17.56
C MET A 62 -9.85 1.78 -18.23
N ARG A 63 -9.69 0.69 -18.98
CA ARG A 63 -8.45 0.37 -19.68
C ARG A 63 -8.07 1.47 -20.67
N PHE A 64 -8.99 1.87 -21.55
CA PHE A 64 -8.76 2.94 -22.53
C PHE A 64 -8.43 4.29 -21.88
N GLU A 65 -9.10 4.61 -20.77
CA GLU A 65 -8.80 5.84 -20.01
C GLU A 65 -7.37 5.84 -19.47
N ILE A 66 -6.91 4.71 -18.94
CA ILE A 66 -5.55 4.56 -18.42
C ILE A 66 -4.53 4.60 -19.56
N GLU A 67 -4.78 3.93 -20.68
CA GLU A 67 -3.90 3.99 -21.87
C GLU A 67 -3.69 5.44 -22.34
N GLY A 68 -4.77 6.22 -22.41
CA GLY A 68 -4.70 7.64 -22.74
C GLY A 68 -3.90 8.46 -21.73
N ASN A 69 -4.00 8.13 -20.44
CA ASN A 69 -3.24 8.79 -19.39
C ASN A 69 -1.74 8.44 -19.43
N ILE A 70 -1.39 7.19 -19.78
CA ILE A 70 0.00 6.72 -19.91
C ILE A 70 0.66 7.32 -21.14
N CYS A 71 -0.03 7.32 -22.29
CA CYS A 71 0.49 7.76 -23.58
C CYS A 71 0.39 9.29 -23.80
N ARG A 72 0.24 10.07 -22.72
CA ARG A 72 0.17 11.53 -22.78
C ARG A 72 1.52 12.15 -23.20
N GLU A 73 1.48 13.25 -23.94
CA GLU A 73 2.67 14.06 -24.23
C GLU A 73 3.34 14.58 -22.93
N GLY A 74 4.62 14.27 -22.74
CA GLY A 74 5.35 14.54 -21.49
C GLY A 74 5.16 13.47 -20.41
N GLY A 75 4.66 12.29 -20.76
CA GLY A 75 4.54 11.12 -19.88
C GLY A 75 3.30 11.12 -18.98
N PRO A 76 3.11 10.06 -18.17
CA PRO A 76 1.98 9.96 -17.26
C PRO A 76 2.08 10.99 -16.13
N LEU A 77 0.94 11.60 -15.78
CA LEU A 77 0.83 12.42 -14.58
C LEU A 77 0.77 11.54 -13.32
N PRO A 78 1.08 12.08 -12.12
CA PRO A 78 0.94 11.33 -10.86
C PRO A 78 -0.48 10.74 -10.66
N GLY A 79 -1.49 11.39 -11.24
CA GLY A 79 -2.89 10.96 -11.16
C GLY A 79 -3.34 9.93 -12.20
N CYS A 80 -2.42 9.37 -13.01
CA CYS A 80 -2.71 8.47 -14.14
C CYS A 80 -3.71 7.34 -13.80
N PHE A 81 -3.61 6.79 -12.57
CA PHE A 81 -4.41 5.67 -12.09
C PHE A 81 -5.37 6.05 -10.94
N THR A 82 -5.53 7.34 -10.61
CA THR A 82 -6.28 7.77 -9.41
C THR A 82 -7.70 7.22 -9.37
N LYS A 83 -8.38 7.17 -10.52
CA LYS A 83 -9.74 6.62 -10.60
C LYS A 83 -9.78 5.14 -10.22
N ALA A 84 -8.88 4.33 -10.79
CA ALA A 84 -8.79 2.91 -10.48
C ALA A 84 -8.40 2.67 -9.01
N LYS A 85 -7.41 3.41 -8.50
CA LYS A 85 -7.00 3.39 -7.09
C LYS A 85 -8.17 3.65 -6.14
N ASN A 86 -8.98 4.67 -6.43
CA ASN A 86 -10.14 5.03 -5.62
C ASN A 86 -11.23 3.96 -5.65
N ILE A 87 -11.45 3.30 -6.79
CA ILE A 87 -12.39 2.18 -6.89
C ILE A 87 -11.90 1.01 -6.04
N VAL A 88 -10.64 0.61 -6.18
CA VAL A 88 -10.07 -0.48 -5.39
C VAL A 88 -10.09 -0.18 -3.90
N LEU A 89 -9.77 1.05 -3.49
CA LEU A 89 -9.86 1.45 -2.08
C LEU A 89 -11.28 1.29 -1.54
N LYS A 90 -12.29 1.68 -2.31
CA LYS A 90 -13.70 1.48 -1.93
C LYS A 90 -14.07 0.00 -1.82
N ILE A 91 -13.54 -0.85 -2.71
CA ILE A 91 -13.77 -2.30 -2.63
C ILE A 91 -13.15 -2.86 -1.34
N ILE A 92 -11.90 -2.50 -1.04
CA ILE A 92 -11.19 -2.92 0.17
C ILE A 92 -11.96 -2.45 1.43
N ASP A 93 -12.36 -1.18 1.47
CA ASP A 93 -13.15 -0.60 2.58
C ASP A 93 -14.47 -1.34 2.78
N LYS A 94 -15.25 -1.54 1.71
CA LYS A 94 -16.62 -2.06 1.81
C LYS A 94 -16.70 -3.56 2.02
N LEU A 95 -15.81 -4.33 1.40
CA LEU A 95 -15.94 -5.79 1.38
C LEU A 95 -15.01 -6.48 2.37
N TYR A 96 -13.85 -5.89 2.67
CA TYR A 96 -12.79 -6.60 3.40
C TYR A 96 -12.47 -5.96 4.75
N PHE A 97 -12.56 -4.64 4.88
CA PHE A 97 -12.09 -3.95 6.08
C PHE A 97 -12.86 -4.34 7.34
N SER A 98 -14.19 -4.42 7.30
CA SER A 98 -15.01 -4.87 8.45
C SER A 98 -14.64 -6.29 8.87
N ASN A 99 -14.50 -7.21 7.91
CA ASN A 99 -14.15 -8.60 8.19
C ASN A 99 -12.72 -8.73 8.73
N TYR A 100 -11.80 -7.90 8.26
CA TYR A 100 -10.44 -7.82 8.79
C TYR A 100 -10.45 -7.45 10.27
N LEU A 101 -11.21 -6.45 10.69
CA LEU A 101 -11.32 -6.02 12.10
C LEU A 101 -11.92 -7.10 13.00
N GLN A 102 -12.68 -8.04 12.44
CA GLN A 102 -13.27 -9.18 13.14
C GLN A 102 -12.42 -10.46 13.01
N SER A 103 -11.32 -10.40 12.26
CA SER A 103 -10.47 -11.56 11.98
C SER A 103 -9.51 -11.86 13.13
N GLN A 104 -9.14 -13.14 13.26
CA GLN A 104 -8.12 -13.57 14.22
C GLN A 104 -6.75 -12.92 13.97
N ILE A 105 -6.46 -12.51 12.74
CA ILE A 105 -5.23 -11.79 12.40
C ILE A 105 -5.19 -10.44 13.12
N TYR A 106 -6.30 -9.70 13.11
CA TYR A 106 -6.37 -8.40 13.77
C TYR A 106 -6.38 -8.54 15.29
N TYR A 107 -7.11 -9.51 15.85
CA TYR A 107 -7.07 -9.78 17.30
C TYR A 107 -5.68 -10.18 17.78
N ARG A 108 -4.96 -11.01 17.01
CA ARG A 108 -3.58 -11.37 17.32
C ARG A 108 -2.66 -10.14 17.30
N TYR A 109 -2.80 -9.28 16.28
CA TYR A 109 -2.05 -8.03 16.22
C TYR A 109 -2.29 -7.15 17.47
N LEU A 110 -3.53 -7.00 17.94
CA LEU A 110 -3.84 -6.25 19.15
C LEU A 110 -3.24 -6.87 20.42
N SER A 111 -3.29 -8.20 20.51
CA SER A 111 -2.67 -8.94 21.61
C SER A 111 -1.16 -8.71 21.65
N ASP A 112 -0.49 -8.85 20.51
CA ASP A 112 0.95 -8.68 20.39
C ASP A 112 1.35 -7.24 20.74
N LEU A 113 0.60 -6.25 20.26
CA LEU A 113 0.81 -4.84 20.61
C LEU A 113 0.70 -4.60 22.11
N THR A 114 -0.32 -5.16 22.77
CA THR A 114 -0.51 -5.01 24.23
C THR A 114 0.65 -5.62 25.00
N CYS A 115 1.11 -6.81 24.61
CA CYS A 115 2.27 -7.46 25.21
C CYS A 115 3.54 -6.60 25.07
N THR A 116 3.79 -6.00 23.89
CA THR A 116 4.99 -5.18 23.69
C THR A 116 5.03 -3.94 24.59
N VAL A 117 3.87 -3.33 24.87
CA VAL A 117 3.79 -2.18 25.78
C VAL A 117 4.09 -2.60 27.22
N GLN A 118 3.46 -3.69 27.70
CA GLN A 118 3.69 -4.21 29.05
C GLN A 118 5.15 -4.58 29.31
N MET A 119 5.80 -5.24 28.35
CA MET A 119 7.22 -5.62 28.47
C MET A 119 8.17 -4.41 28.51
N SER A 120 7.76 -3.26 27.97
CA SER A 120 8.56 -2.02 28.03
C SER A 120 8.49 -1.32 29.40
N GLU A 121 7.42 -1.55 30.16
CA GLU A 121 7.20 -0.96 31.49
C GLU A 121 7.90 -1.76 32.60
N ASP A 122 8.15 -3.06 32.39
CA ASP A 122 8.79 -3.97 33.35
C ASP A 122 10.34 -3.84 33.43
N MET A 123 10.97 -2.85 32.79
CA MET A 123 12.41 -2.63 32.92
C MET A 123 12.77 -2.05 34.30
N PRO A 124 13.51 -2.77 35.17
CA PRO A 124 13.84 -2.28 36.49
C PRO A 124 14.76 -1.07 36.40
N SER A 125 14.31 0.04 37.00
CA SER A 125 15.11 1.25 37.18
C SER A 125 16.40 0.89 37.94
N LYS A 126 17.57 1.11 37.33
CA LYS A 126 18.87 0.85 37.97
C LYS A 126 18.99 1.64 39.28
N VAL A 127 18.80 0.97 40.42
CA VAL A 127 19.05 1.57 41.74
C VAL A 127 20.56 1.74 41.90
N SER A 128 21.03 2.99 41.86
CA SER A 128 22.40 3.35 42.19
C SER A 128 22.67 3.05 43.68
N HIS A 129 23.41 1.98 43.96
CA HIS A 129 23.95 1.73 45.29
C HIS A 129 25.08 2.73 45.58
N LYS A 130 24.78 3.77 46.37
CA LYS A 130 25.81 4.60 47.01
C LYS A 130 26.57 3.74 48.02
N GLY A 131 27.85 3.54 47.74
CA GLY A 131 28.78 2.80 48.60
C GLY A 131 28.86 3.38 50.01
N HIS A 132 28.66 2.52 51.00
CA HIS A 132 28.96 2.78 52.40
C HIS A 132 30.48 2.76 52.58
N LYS A 133 31.10 3.91 52.82
CA LYS A 133 32.49 3.97 53.33
C LYS A 133 32.46 3.54 54.79
N ARG A 134 33.08 2.41 55.10
CA ARG A 134 33.42 2.01 56.47
C ARG A 134 34.60 2.86 56.97
N THR A 135 34.47 3.25 58.23
CA THR A 135 35.40 3.93 59.14
C THR A 135 36.81 3.37 59.11
#